data_AF-A0A0M8WCI3-F1
#
_entry.id   AF-A0A0M8WCI3-F1
#
_cell.length_a   1.000
_cell.length_b   1.000
_cell.length_c   1.000
_cell.angle_alpha   90.00
_cell.angle_beta   90.00
_cell.angle_gamma   90.00
#
_symmetry.space_group_name_H-M   'P 1'
#
loop_
_entity.id
_entity.type
_entity.pdbx_description
1 polymer ?
#
loop_
_entity_poly.entity_id
_entity_poly.type
_entity_poly.pdbx_seq_one_letter_code
_entity_poly.pdbx_strand_id
1 'polypeptide(L)'
;MSASEVLAQFRAEVGHAVTRARRAAGEIGERNAKLRERTRDLAQQARERRTEPTAQATPGAVRAAAVGFRAERGLPVEQTPEAAELTAAASQPVAEPQAPATLGSAAVAGPSGQLPRASDDDEDFSQSRILY
;
A
#
# COMPACT_ATOMS: atom_id res chain seq x y z
N MET A 1 39.81 0.02 -37.63
CA MET A 1 39.16 1.07 -36.83
C MET A 1 40.18 1.70 -35.92
N SER A 2 40.22 3.02 -35.88
CA SER A 2 41.09 3.76 -34.96
C SER A 2 40.49 3.80 -33.55
N ALA A 3 41.32 4.00 -32.52
CA ALA A 3 40.84 4.15 -31.14
C ALA A 3 39.85 5.33 -30.99
N SER A 4 40.02 6.39 -31.79
CA SER A 4 39.11 7.53 -31.83
C SER A 4 37.74 7.18 -32.40
N GLU A 5 37.66 6.33 -33.42
CA GLU A 5 36.38 5.86 -33.98
C GLU A 5 35.61 5.02 -32.96
N VAL A 6 36.29 4.11 -32.26
CA VAL A 6 35.67 3.27 -31.21
C VAL A 6 35.13 4.15 -30.08
N LEU A 7 35.89 5.17 -29.66
CA LEU A 7 35.45 6.10 -28.62
C LEU A 7 34.25 6.95 -29.07
N ALA A 8 34.24 7.40 -30.33
CA ALA A 8 33.13 8.16 -30.88
C ALA A 8 31.84 7.31 -30.95
N GLN A 9 31.96 6.06 -31.41
CA GLN A 9 30.85 5.10 -31.46
C GLN A 9 30.30 4.81 -30.06
N PHE A 10 31.16 4.56 -29.09
CA PHE A 10 30.75 4.33 -27.70
C PHE A 10 29.97 5.52 -27.13
N ARG A 11 30.46 6.75 -27.33
CA ARG A 11 29.76 7.96 -26.87
C ARG A 11 28.38 8.12 -27.53
N ALA A 12 28.27 7.82 -28.81
CA ALA A 12 26.99 7.84 -29.52
C ALA A 12 26.02 6.80 -28.95
N GLU A 13 26.48 5.57 -28.73
CA GLU A 13 25.66 4.49 -28.15
C GLU A 13 25.17 4.83 -26.74
N VAL A 14 26.05 5.34 -25.88
CA VAL A 14 25.67 5.82 -24.55
C VAL A 14 24.64 6.95 -24.64
N GLY A 15 24.84 7.92 -25.53
CA GLY A 15 23.88 9.00 -25.75
C GLY A 15 22.49 8.50 -26.19
N HIS A 16 22.45 7.50 -27.07
CA HIS A 16 21.21 6.86 -27.49
C HIS A 16 20.55 6.08 -26.34
N ALA A 17 21.33 5.32 -25.56
CA ALA A 17 20.84 4.56 -24.42
C ALA A 17 20.23 5.48 -23.36
N VAL A 18 20.91 6.58 -23.01
CA VAL A 18 20.41 7.57 -22.03
C VAL A 18 19.12 8.22 -22.53
N THR A 19 19.06 8.61 -23.81
CA THR A 19 17.84 9.20 -24.39
C THR A 19 16.66 8.23 -24.32
N ARG A 20 16.89 6.95 -24.65
CA ARG A 20 15.88 5.90 -24.56
C ARG A 20 15.43 5.68 -23.11
N ALA A 21 16.38 5.58 -22.18
CA ALA A 21 16.09 5.39 -20.76
C ALA A 21 15.25 6.55 -20.20
N ARG A 22 15.59 7.80 -20.54
CA ARG A 22 14.83 8.98 -20.11
C ARG A 22 13.40 8.97 -20.62
N ARG A 23 13.18 8.57 -21.88
CA ARG A 23 11.83 8.42 -22.44
C ARG A 23 11.04 7.34 -21.69
N ALA A 24 11.63 6.16 -21.52
CA ALA A 24 10.99 5.04 -20.82
C ALA A 24 10.64 5.41 -19.36
N ALA A 25 11.54 6.10 -18.66
CA ALA A 25 11.30 6.59 -17.31
C ALA A 25 10.13 7.59 -17.26
N GLY A 26 10.03 8.50 -18.24
CA GLY A 26 8.91 9.42 -18.37
C GLY A 26 7.57 8.68 -18.53
N GLU A 27 7.50 7.73 -19.46
CA GLU A 27 6.29 6.93 -19.72
C GLU A 27 5.83 6.12 -18.50
N ILE A 28 6.78 5.49 -17.79
CA ILE A 28 6.48 4.77 -16.54
C ILE A 28 6.04 5.73 -15.44
N GLY A 29 6.69 6.90 -15.34
CA GLY A 29 6.32 7.95 -14.40
C GLY A 29 4.87 8.41 -14.58
N GLU A 30 4.44 8.64 -15.83
CA GLU A 30 3.06 9.00 -16.16
C GLU A 30 2.07 7.89 -15.81
N ARG A 31 2.40 6.62 -16.08
CA ARG A 31 1.55 5.48 -15.69
C ARG A 31 1.41 5.39 -14.17
N ASN A 32 2.50 5.58 -13.44
CA ASN A 32 2.50 5.57 -11.98
C ASN A 32 1.71 6.75 -11.40
N ALA A 33 1.81 7.94 -12.00
CA ALA A 33 1.00 9.10 -11.60
C ALA A 33 -0.50 8.80 -11.76
N LYS A 34 -0.91 8.27 -12.92
CA LYS A 34 -2.30 7.86 -13.18
C LYS A 34 -2.77 6.77 -12.23
N LEU A 35 -1.93 5.79 -11.90
CA LEU A 35 -2.27 4.77 -10.92
C LEU A 35 -2.50 5.37 -9.54
N ARG A 36 -1.60 6.25 -9.06
CA ARG A 36 -1.73 6.90 -7.76
C ARG A 36 -2.99 7.76 -7.67
N GLU A 37 -3.33 8.47 -8.74
CA GLU A 37 -4.58 9.23 -8.84
C GLU A 37 -5.80 8.31 -8.70
N ARG A 38 -5.91 7.26 -9.52
CA ARG A 38 -7.02 6.29 -9.41
C ARG A 38 -7.11 5.64 -8.03
N THR A 39 -5.97 5.27 -7.44
CA THR A 39 -5.94 4.68 -6.10
C THR A 39 -6.45 5.68 -5.06
N ARG A 40 -6.10 6.97 -5.18
CA ARG A 40 -6.62 8.02 -4.30
C ARG A 40 -8.13 8.17 -4.47
N ASP A 41 -8.63 8.21 -5.69
CA ASP A 41 -10.06 8.36 -5.99
C ASP A 41 -10.85 7.16 -5.45
N LEU A 42 -10.35 5.93 -5.64
CA LEU A 42 -10.96 4.72 -5.08
C LEU A 42 -10.96 4.74 -3.54
N ALA A 43 -9.85 5.18 -2.92
CA ALA A 43 -9.78 5.31 -1.48
C ALA A 43 -10.78 6.36 -0.95
N GLN A 44 -10.98 7.46 -1.69
CA GLN A 44 -12.00 8.45 -1.35
C GLN A 44 -13.41 7.89 -1.50
N GLN A 45 -13.70 7.20 -2.61
CA GLN A 45 -15.00 6.55 -2.82
C GLN A 45 -15.30 5.54 -1.72
N ALA A 46 -14.29 4.78 -1.25
CA ALA A 46 -14.45 3.82 -0.17
C ALA A 46 -14.78 4.51 1.16
N ARG A 47 -14.09 5.63 1.48
CA ARG A 47 -14.41 6.46 2.66
C ARG A 47 -15.82 7.02 2.60
N GLU A 48 -16.29 7.37 1.41
CA GLU A 48 -17.64 7.90 1.16
C GLU A 48 -18.69 6.79 0.99
N ARG A 49 -18.32 5.51 1.09
CA ARG A 49 -19.19 4.33 0.85
C ARG A 49 -19.89 4.34 -0.51
N ARG A 50 -19.22 4.89 -1.53
CA ARG A 50 -19.69 4.96 -2.92
C ARG A 50 -19.06 3.90 -3.84
N THR A 51 -18.33 2.94 -3.28
CA THR A 51 -17.72 1.87 -4.06
C THR A 51 -18.75 0.81 -4.41
N GLU A 52 -19.07 0.69 -5.69
CA GLU A 52 -19.83 -0.44 -6.22
C GLU A 52 -18.98 -1.73 -6.14
N PRO A 53 -19.48 -2.82 -5.54
CA PRO A 53 -18.80 -4.11 -5.61
C PRO A 53 -18.73 -4.57 -7.06
N THR A 54 -17.52 -4.63 -7.61
CA THR A 54 -17.29 -5.09 -9.00
C THR A 54 -17.47 -6.60 -9.16
N ALA A 55 -17.41 -7.34 -8.05
CA ALA A 55 -17.63 -8.78 -7.99
C ALA A 55 -18.91 -9.09 -7.20
N GLN A 56 -19.60 -10.16 -7.59
CA GLN A 56 -20.78 -10.63 -6.90
C GLN A 56 -20.41 -11.06 -5.47
N ALA A 57 -21.19 -10.58 -4.49
CA ALA A 57 -20.96 -10.91 -3.09
C ALA A 57 -21.05 -12.43 -2.86
N THR A 58 -20.14 -12.96 -2.04
CA THR A 58 -20.17 -14.37 -1.63
C THR A 58 -21.52 -14.70 -1.00
N PRO A 59 -22.23 -15.75 -1.47
CA PRO A 59 -23.53 -16.14 -0.92
C PRO A 59 -23.47 -16.32 0.60
N GLY A 60 -24.49 -15.83 1.31
CA GLY A 60 -24.53 -15.84 2.78
C GLY A 60 -24.37 -17.24 3.38
N ALA A 61 -24.95 -18.26 2.75
CA ALA A 61 -24.82 -19.65 3.18
C ALA A 61 -23.36 -20.16 3.14
N VAL A 62 -22.60 -19.77 2.11
CA VAL A 62 -21.18 -20.15 1.98
C VAL A 62 -20.34 -19.44 3.03
N ARG A 63 -20.64 -18.15 3.29
CA ARG A 63 -19.99 -17.40 4.39
C ARG A 63 -20.29 -18.04 5.76
N ALA A 64 -21.54 -18.36 6.04
CA ALA A 64 -21.94 -19.01 7.29
C ALA A 64 -21.26 -20.38 7.49
N ALA A 65 -21.21 -21.20 6.43
CA ALA A 65 -20.51 -22.48 6.47
C ALA A 65 -19.00 -22.32 6.75
N ALA A 66 -18.35 -21.33 6.13
CA ALA A 66 -16.94 -21.04 6.36
C ALA A 66 -16.67 -20.55 7.80
N VAL A 67 -17.55 -19.72 8.36
CA VAL A 67 -17.48 -19.27 9.76
C VAL A 67 -17.62 -20.45 10.71
N GLY A 68 -18.62 -21.33 10.49
CA GLY A 68 -18.82 -22.52 11.31
C GLY A 68 -17.60 -23.45 11.29
N PHE A 69 -17.08 -23.75 10.09
CA PHE A 69 -15.88 -24.57 9.94
C PHE A 69 -14.68 -23.99 10.70
N ARG A 70 -14.46 -22.66 10.64
CA ARG A 70 -13.36 -22.02 11.37
C ARG A 70 -13.56 -22.08 12.88
N ALA A 71 -14.77 -21.79 13.35
CA ALA A 71 -15.10 -21.86 14.77
C ALA A 71 -14.88 -23.27 15.34
N GLU A 72 -15.36 -24.30 14.65
CA GLU A 72 -15.17 -25.72 15.04
C GLU A 72 -13.69 -26.14 15.10
N ARG A 73 -12.85 -25.54 14.25
CA ARG A 73 -11.41 -25.82 14.19
C ARG A 73 -10.58 -24.90 15.09
N GLY A 74 -11.21 -24.03 15.87
CA GLY A 74 -10.52 -23.03 16.69
C GLY A 74 -9.70 -22.03 15.86
N LEU A 75 -10.05 -21.84 14.59
CA LEU A 75 -9.42 -20.89 13.69
C LEU A 75 -10.04 -19.50 13.88
N PRO A 76 -9.24 -18.42 13.77
CA PRO A 76 -9.75 -17.06 13.91
C PRO A 76 -10.76 -16.73 12.79
N VAL A 77 -11.87 -16.14 13.20
CA VAL A 77 -12.89 -15.57 12.32
C VAL A 77 -12.75 -14.06 12.40
N GLU A 78 -12.33 -13.42 11.31
CA GLU A 78 -12.35 -11.97 11.23
C GLU A 78 -13.79 -11.47 11.06
N GLN A 79 -14.16 -10.49 11.88
CA GLN A 79 -15.43 -9.79 11.79
C GLN A 79 -15.35 -8.79 10.63
N THR A 80 -15.63 -9.24 9.42
CA THR A 80 -15.70 -8.36 8.25
C THR A 80 -17.12 -7.81 8.12
N PRO A 81 -17.31 -6.49 7.97
CA PRO A 81 -18.64 -5.90 7.76
C PRO A 81 -19.33 -6.51 6.53
N GLU A 82 -20.66 -6.55 6.55
CA GLU A 82 -21.42 -7.10 5.44
C GLU A 82 -21.22 -6.23 4.19
N ALA A 83 -21.23 -6.85 3.00
CA ALA A 83 -21.09 -6.12 1.74
C ALA A 83 -22.16 -5.03 1.58
N ALA A 84 -23.37 -5.27 2.09
CA ALA A 84 -24.46 -4.29 2.08
C ALA A 84 -24.21 -3.11 3.03
N GLU A 85 -23.56 -3.33 4.17
CA GLU A 85 -23.21 -2.28 5.14
C GLU A 85 -22.11 -1.35 4.60
N LEU A 86 -21.24 -1.87 3.73
CA LEU A 86 -20.19 -1.10 3.07
C LEU A 86 -20.73 -0.16 1.98
N THR A 87 -21.88 -0.48 1.39
CA THR A 87 -22.51 0.30 0.29
C THR A 87 -23.74 1.09 0.72
N ALA A 88 -24.27 0.85 1.92
CA ALA A 88 -25.43 1.58 2.43
C ALA A 88 -25.06 3.06 2.66
N ALA A 89 -25.85 3.96 2.06
CA ALA A 89 -25.71 5.40 2.24
C ALA A 89 -25.78 5.74 3.74
N ALA A 90 -24.76 6.45 4.24
CA ALA A 90 -24.67 6.81 5.65
C ALA A 90 -25.86 7.69 6.07
N SER A 91 -26.81 7.14 6.82
CA SER A 91 -27.55 7.92 7.79
C SER A 91 -26.58 8.27 8.93
N GLN A 92 -26.19 9.54 8.99
CA GLN A 92 -25.46 10.30 10.03
C GLN A 92 -24.66 9.53 11.11
N PRO A 93 -23.41 9.93 11.40
CA PRO A 93 -22.67 9.35 12.52
C PRO A 93 -23.23 9.86 13.86
N VAL A 94 -23.74 8.95 14.69
CA VAL A 94 -23.63 9.11 16.16
C VAL A 94 -22.15 8.88 16.46
N ALA A 95 -21.45 9.95 16.80
CA ALA A 95 -20.08 9.89 17.28
C ALA A 95 -20.07 9.26 18.67
N GLU A 96 -19.91 7.94 18.74
CA GLU A 96 -19.38 7.30 19.95
C GLU A 96 -17.84 7.34 19.87
N PRO A 97 -17.15 7.82 20.90
CA PRO A 97 -15.69 7.75 20.94
C PRO A 97 -15.27 6.29 21.09
N GLN A 98 -14.96 5.62 19.98
CA GLN A 98 -14.29 4.33 20.03
C GLN A 98 -12.88 4.56 20.58
N ALA A 99 -12.64 4.02 21.77
CA ALA A 99 -11.29 3.87 22.30
C ALA A 99 -10.43 3.10 21.27
N PRO A 100 -9.16 3.49 21.04
CA PRO A 100 -8.33 2.83 20.07
C PRO A 100 -8.17 1.36 20.48
N ALA A 101 -8.69 0.45 19.65
CA ALA A 101 -8.34 -0.96 19.72
C ALA A 101 -6.84 -1.06 19.47
N THR A 102 -6.10 -1.22 20.56
CA THR A 102 -4.67 -1.48 20.53
C THR A 102 -4.49 -2.90 20.01
N LEU A 103 -4.31 -3.03 18.70
CA LEU A 103 -3.69 -4.22 18.12
C LEU A 103 -2.32 -4.35 18.79
N GLY A 104 -2.13 -5.45 19.52
CA GLY A 104 -1.06 -5.67 20.49
C GLY A 104 0.36 -5.80 19.93
N SER A 105 0.82 -4.82 19.16
CA SER A 105 2.24 -4.54 18.99
C SER A 105 2.60 -3.44 19.98
N ALA A 106 2.89 -3.85 21.22
CA ALA A 106 3.48 -2.95 22.20
C ALA A 106 4.83 -2.47 21.65
N ALA A 107 4.92 -1.18 21.32
CA ALA A 107 6.22 -0.53 21.15
C ALA A 107 6.94 -0.65 22.50
N VAL A 108 7.90 -1.57 22.58
CA VAL A 108 8.79 -1.67 23.74
C VAL A 108 9.57 -0.36 23.79
N ALA A 109 9.25 0.48 24.76
CA ALA A 109 10.04 1.66 25.04
C ALA A 109 11.49 1.21 25.27
N GLY A 110 12.46 1.91 24.68
CA GLY A 110 13.87 1.71 25.03
C GLY A 110 14.08 1.90 26.54
N PRO A 111 15.27 1.61 27.08
CA PRO A 111 15.56 1.59 28.52
C PRO A 111 15.26 2.92 29.26
N SER A 112 14.94 3.98 28.54
CA SER A 112 14.60 5.32 29.03
C SER A 112 13.09 5.65 29.00
N GLY A 113 12.21 4.73 28.61
CA GLY A 113 10.75 4.90 28.76
C GLY A 113 10.08 5.93 27.84
N GLN A 114 10.77 6.48 26.84
CA GLN A 114 10.21 7.45 25.89
C GLN A 114 9.69 6.75 24.62
N LEU A 115 8.44 7.01 24.25
CA LEU A 115 7.89 6.67 22.93
C LEU A 115 8.55 7.59 21.89
N PRO A 116 9.04 7.05 20.74
CA PRO A 116 9.63 7.87 19.71
C PRO A 116 8.58 8.83 19.14
N ARG A 117 8.94 10.12 19.05
CA ARG A 117 8.10 11.12 18.38
C ARG A 117 8.10 10.80 16.89
N ALA A 118 6.91 10.74 16.29
CA ALA A 118 6.75 10.67 14.85
C ALA A 118 7.10 12.04 14.24
N SER A 119 8.38 12.30 13.95
CA SER A 119 8.81 13.39 13.08
C SER A 119 10.21 13.14 12.53
N ASP A 120 10.30 13.06 11.21
CA ASP A 120 11.44 13.39 10.33
C ASP A 120 12.80 12.73 10.58
N ASP A 121 12.93 11.41 10.40
CA ASP A 121 14.28 10.80 10.24
C ASP A 121 14.29 9.52 9.39
N ASP A 122 13.74 9.60 8.18
CA ASP A 122 13.74 8.51 7.20
C ASP A 122 15.00 8.54 6.29
N GLU A 123 16.03 9.34 6.62
CA GLU A 123 17.23 9.55 5.79
C GLU A 123 18.41 8.61 6.14
N ASP A 124 18.25 7.63 7.04
CA ASP A 124 19.36 6.77 7.47
C ASP A 124 19.29 5.33 6.92
N PHE A 125 19.11 5.19 5.60
CA PHE A 125 19.56 3.97 4.89
C PHE A 125 21.07 4.00 4.58
N SER A 126 21.90 4.34 5.57
CA SER A 126 23.34 4.15 5.45
C SER A 126 23.70 2.69 5.76
N GLN A 127 23.65 1.84 4.72
CA GLN A 127 24.25 0.50 4.72
C GLN A 127 25.79 0.56 4.69
N SER A 128 26.42 1.33 5.58
CA SER A 128 27.87 1.33 5.73
C SER A 128 28.27 0.75 7.08
N ARG A 129 28.90 -0.43 6.99
CA ARG A 129 29.83 -1.06 7.95
C ARG A 129 29.27 -2.18 8.83
N ILE A 130 28.76 -3.23 8.17
CA ILE A 130 29.06 -4.60 8.60
C ILE A 130 30.47 -4.93 8.04
N LEU A 131 31.40 -5.36 8.90
CA LEU A 131 32.83 -5.66 8.69
C LEU A 131 33.73 -4.40 8.75
N TYR A 132 34.63 -4.20 9.71
CA TYR A 132 35.51 -5.09 10.49
C TYR A 132 35.77 -4.48 11.87
#